data_AF-A0A087TUB8-F1
#
_entry.id   AF-A0A087TUB8-F1
#
_cell.length_a   1.000
_cell.length_b   1.000
_cell.length_c   1.000
_cell.angle_alpha   90.00
_cell.angle_beta   90.00
_cell.angle_gamma   90.00
#
_symmetry.space_group_name_H-M   'P 1'
#
loop_
_entity.id
_entity.type
_entity.pdbx_description
1 polymer ?
#
loop_
_entity_poly.entity_id
_entity_poly.type
_entity_poly.pdbx_seq_one_letter_code
_entity_poly.pdbx_strand_id
1 'polypeptide(L)'
;GLQSLHEKFKDIVLQNNIAVLSFGETRKSRWGLNLTVLVSLDSSDPGFGEFYALPVDHLSTCKPESPDSMMYTKLLHFLKNHVPP
;
A
#
# COMPACT_ATOMS: atom_id res chain seq x y z
N GLY A 1 -0.16 -2.27 -22.10
CA GLY A 1 -1.15 -1.60 -21.23
C GLY A 1 -0.82 -1.83 -19.77
N LEU A 2 -1.44 -1.08 -18.85
CA LEU A 2 -1.17 -1.16 -17.41
C LEU A 2 -1.32 -2.57 -16.84
N GLN A 3 -2.34 -3.32 -17.26
CA GLN A 3 -2.54 -4.70 -16.81
C GLN A 3 -1.35 -5.61 -17.16
N SER A 4 -0.80 -5.51 -18.37
CA SER A 4 0.39 -6.30 -18.75
C SER A 4 1.64 -5.91 -17.95
N LEU A 5 1.76 -4.65 -17.50
CA LEU A 5 2.84 -4.25 -16.61
C LEU A 5 2.65 -4.82 -15.21
N HIS A 6 1.41 -4.84 -14.71
CA HIS A 6 1.07 -5.46 -13.44
C HIS A 6 1.40 -6.96 -13.42
N GLU A 7 1.02 -7.71 -14.46
CA GLU A 7 1.36 -9.14 -14.54
C GLU A 7 2.87 -9.38 -14.57
N LYS A 8 3.63 -8.57 -15.33
CA LYS A 8 5.10 -8.66 -15.34
C LYS A 8 5.72 -8.32 -13.98
N PHE A 9 5.18 -7.33 -13.28
CA PHE A 9 5.60 -7.00 -11.92
C PHE A 9 5.33 -8.17 -10.96
N LYS A 10 4.15 -8.77 -11.04
CA LYS A 10 3.76 -9.95 -10.27
C LYS A 10 4.71 -11.12 -10.52
N ASP A 11 5.04 -11.40 -11.78
CA ASP A 11 6.01 -12.45 -12.14
C ASP A 11 7.38 -12.21 -11.49
N ILE A 12 7.89 -10.97 -11.55
CA ILE A 12 9.18 -10.61 -10.92
C ILE A 12 9.12 -10.84 -9.40
N VAL A 13 8.06 -10.38 -8.75
CA VAL A 13 7.91 -10.54 -7.29
C VAL A 13 7.87 -12.00 -6.89
N LEU A 14 7.05 -12.80 -7.57
CA LEU A 14 6.86 -14.22 -7.24
C LEU A 14 8.11 -15.05 -7.53
N GLN A 15 8.78 -14.83 -8.67
CA GLN A 15 9.98 -15.57 -9.05
C GLN A 15 11.16 -15.30 -8.12
N ASN A 16 11.26 -14.08 -7.58
CA ASN A 16 12.35 -13.68 -6.70
C ASN A 16 11.98 -13.72 -5.21
N ASN A 17 10.78 -14.22 -4.87
CA ASN A 17 10.25 -14.25 -3.51
C ASN A 17 10.39 -12.90 -2.77
N ILE A 18 10.07 -11.80 -3.48
CA ILE A 18 10.17 -10.45 -2.91
C ILE A 18 9.00 -10.26 -1.95
N ALA A 19 9.32 -9.96 -0.69
CA ALA A 19 8.30 -9.61 0.29
C ALA A 19 7.64 -8.28 -0.11
N VAL A 20 6.30 -8.21 -0.03
CA VAL A 20 5.52 -7.02 -0.39
C VAL A 20 4.54 -6.69 0.73
N LEU A 21 4.48 -5.40 1.07
CA LEU A 21 3.52 -4.82 2.00
C LEU A 21 2.83 -3.65 1.29
N SER A 22 1.50 -3.66 1.29
CA SER A 22 0.65 -2.65 0.66
C SER A 22 -0.42 -2.12 1.62
N PHE A 23 -0.77 -0.84 1.46
CA PHE A 23 -1.80 -0.16 2.24
C PHE A 23 -2.80 0.50 1.29
N GLY A 24 -4.10 0.35 1.56
CA GLY A 24 -5.17 1.02 0.82
C GLY A 24 -5.98 1.97 1.70
N GLU A 25 -6.31 3.15 1.19
CA GLU A 25 -7.24 4.06 1.88
C GLU A 25 -8.70 3.53 1.87
N THR A 26 -9.50 3.98 2.84
CA THR A 26 -10.95 3.76 2.85
C THR A 26 -11.75 5.06 3.01
N ARG A 27 -11.06 6.20 3.14
CA ARG A 27 -11.66 7.53 3.12
C ARG A 27 -11.25 8.28 1.87
N LYS A 28 -12.19 9.05 1.33
CA LYS A 28 -11.91 9.87 0.16
C LYS A 28 -10.97 11.02 0.50
N SER A 29 -9.97 11.29 -0.34
CA SER A 29 -9.14 12.48 -0.26
C SER A 29 -9.73 13.62 -1.08
N ARG A 30 -9.62 14.83 -0.56
CA ARG A 30 -9.96 16.05 -1.29
C ARG A 30 -8.75 16.53 -2.11
N TRP A 31 -8.93 16.62 -3.42
CA TRP A 31 -7.94 17.12 -4.36
C TRP A 31 -8.44 18.45 -4.94
N GLY A 32 -7.82 19.57 -4.53
CA GLY A 32 -8.27 20.90 -4.94
C GLY A 32 -9.67 21.27 -4.41
N LEU A 33 -10.36 22.20 -5.09
CA LEU A 33 -11.61 22.76 -4.56
C LEU A 33 -12.77 21.75 -4.55
N ASN A 34 -12.95 20.96 -5.63
CA ASN A 34 -14.18 20.20 -5.88
C ASN A 34 -13.96 18.71 -6.17
N LEU A 35 -12.72 18.23 -6.30
CA LEU A 35 -12.47 16.83 -6.62
C LEU A 35 -12.26 16.03 -5.33
N THR A 36 -12.96 14.91 -5.23
CA THR A 36 -12.84 13.98 -4.12
C THR A 36 -12.63 12.59 -4.70
N VAL A 37 -11.48 11.97 -4.40
CA VAL A 37 -11.03 10.72 -5.02
C VAL A 37 -10.81 9.67 -3.95
N LEU A 38 -11.12 8.41 -4.29
CA LEU A 38 -10.80 7.23 -3.50
C LEU A 38 -10.25 6.18 -4.47
N VAL A 39 -9.06 5.65 -4.22
CA VAL A 39 -8.56 4.48 -4.94
C VAL A 39 -9.32 3.25 -4.44
N SER A 40 -9.80 2.40 -5.36
CA SER A 40 -10.50 1.17 -4.97
C SER A 40 -9.54 0.19 -4.32
N LEU A 41 -10.04 -0.61 -3.38
CA LEU A 41 -9.22 -1.64 -2.72
C LEU A 41 -8.64 -2.63 -3.73
N ASP A 42 -9.44 -3.06 -4.72
CA ASP A 42 -9.00 -3.93 -5.83
C ASP A 42 -7.85 -3.33 -6.67
N SER A 43 -7.71 -2.01 -6.70
CA SER A 43 -6.59 -1.35 -7.39
C SER A 43 -5.39 -1.12 -6.47
N SER A 44 -5.60 -0.99 -5.16
CA SER A 44 -4.53 -0.79 -4.17
C SER A 44 -3.92 -2.09 -3.65
N ASP A 45 -4.64 -3.20 -3.77
CA ASP A 45 -4.17 -4.54 -3.46
C ASP A 45 -3.56 -5.16 -4.72
N PRO A 46 -2.24 -5.43 -4.75
CA PRO A 46 -1.62 -6.10 -5.90
C PRO A 46 -2.02 -7.58 -6.04
N GLY A 47 -2.76 -8.14 -5.08
CA GLY A 47 -3.20 -9.54 -5.06
C GLY A 47 -2.14 -10.52 -4.58
N PHE A 48 -1.09 -10.03 -3.91
CA PHE A 48 -0.02 -10.80 -3.28
C PHE A 48 0.69 -9.98 -2.20
N GLY A 49 1.34 -10.67 -1.26
CA GLY A 49 1.97 -10.03 -0.09
C GLY A 49 0.95 -9.67 0.99
N GLU A 50 1.37 -8.85 1.96
CA GLU A 50 0.50 -8.33 3.00
C GLU A 50 -0.25 -7.09 2.50
N PHE A 51 -1.57 -7.04 2.75
CA PHE A 51 -2.40 -5.88 2.43
C PHE A 51 -3.25 -5.46 3.64
N TYR A 52 -3.30 -4.15 3.90
CA TYR A 52 -4.11 -3.58 4.97
C TYR A 52 -4.93 -2.39 4.45
N ALA A 53 -6.25 -2.46 4.63
CA ALA A 53 -7.15 -1.34 4.39
C ALA A 53 -7.21 -0.43 5.64
N LEU A 54 -6.92 0.86 5.47
CA LEU A 54 -6.78 1.81 6.57
C LEU A 54 -7.89 2.88 6.56
N PRO A 55 -8.41 3.30 7.73
CA PRO A 55 -9.45 4.33 7.87
C PRO A 55 -8.92 5.76 7.68
N VAL A 56 -8.05 5.96 6.69
CA VAL A 56 -7.41 7.23 6.34
C VAL A 56 -7.71 7.58 4.89
N ASP A 57 -7.37 8.80 4.49
CA ASP A 57 -7.41 9.23 3.10
C ASP A 57 -6.04 9.03 2.43
N HIS A 58 -5.99 9.07 1.10
CA HIS A 58 -4.78 8.87 0.29
C HIS A 58 -3.54 9.66 0.75
N LEU A 59 -3.71 10.92 1.17
CA LEU A 59 -2.58 11.75 1.63
C LEU A 59 -2.02 11.22 2.95
N SER A 60 -2.90 10.79 3.85
CA SER A 60 -2.54 10.16 5.12
C SER A 60 -2.09 8.70 4.96
N THR A 61 -2.49 7.98 3.90
CA THR A 61 -1.98 6.63 3.61
C THR A 61 -0.50 6.65 3.19
N CYS A 62 -0.01 7.75 2.60
CA CYS A 62 1.38 7.83 2.14
C CYS A 62 2.40 8.13 3.26
N LYS A 63 1.96 8.59 4.43
CA LYS A 63 2.85 8.94 5.53
C LYS A 63 2.20 8.64 6.89
N PRO A 64 2.85 7.87 7.77
CA PRO A 64 2.30 7.60 9.09
C PRO A 64 2.18 8.90 9.90
N GLU A 65 1.01 9.10 10.51
CA GLU A 65 0.74 10.28 11.34
C GLU A 65 1.58 10.29 12.61
N SER A 66 1.89 9.10 13.17
CA SER A 66 2.72 8.94 14.36
C SER A 66 3.41 7.56 14.39
N PRO A 67 4.45 7.39 15.23
CA PRO A 67 5.06 6.08 15.49
C PRO A 67 4.09 5.04 16.07
N ASP A 68 3.04 5.46 16.77
CA ASP A 68 2.04 4.56 17.34
C ASP A 68 0.96 4.15 16.32
N SER A 69 1.00 4.69 15.10
CA SER A 69 0.05 4.35 14.05
C SER A 69 0.19 2.90 13.61
N MET A 70 -0.94 2.29 13.22
CA MET A 70 -0.96 0.94 12.67
C MET A 70 -0.02 0.81 11.47
N MET A 71 -0.03 1.80 10.58
CA MET A 71 0.82 1.81 9.39
C MET A 71 2.31 1.79 9.75
N TYR A 72 2.73 2.66 10.68
CA TYR A 72 4.12 2.67 11.14
C TYR A 72 4.51 1.33 11.78
N THR A 73 3.68 0.80 12.66
CA THR A 73 3.95 -0.46 13.37
C THR A 73 4.09 -1.63 12.40
N LYS A 74 3.18 -1.73 11.41
CA LYS A 74 3.21 -2.76 10.37
C LYS A 74 4.44 -2.63 9.48
N LEU A 75 4.75 -1.41 9.03
CA LEU A 75 5.94 -1.15 8.22
C LEU A 75 7.23 -1.48 8.97
N LEU A 76 7.35 -1.05 10.23
CA LEU A 76 8.53 -1.35 11.05
C LEU A 76 8.71 -2.84 11.28
N HIS A 77 7.62 -3.57 11.56
CA HIS A 77 7.65 -5.02 11.71
C HIS A 77 8.09 -5.70 10.41
N PHE A 78 7.53 -5.28 9.28
CA PHE A 78 7.90 -5.78 7.96
C PHE A 78 9.39 -5.55 7.66
N LEU A 79 9.90 -4.34 7.88
CA LEU A 79 11.31 -4.01 7.66
C LEU A 79 12.23 -4.86 8.55
N LYS A 80 11.91 -5.03 9.84
CA LYS A 80 12.71 -5.85 10.76
C LYS A 80 12.79 -7.32 10.34
N ASN A 81 11.78 -7.84 9.64
CA ASN A 81 11.73 -9.23 9.21
C ASN A 81 12.36 -9.47 7.83
N HIS A 82 12.48 -8.43 7.00
CA HIS A 82 12.86 -8.56 5.59
C HIS A 82 14.10 -7.77 5.18
N VAL A 83 14.60 -6.87 6.03
CA VAL A 83 15.81 -6.07 5.77
C VAL A 83 16.90 -6.45 6.77
N PRO A 84 18.12 -6.82 6.32
CA PRO A 84 19.25 -7.04 7.21
C PRO A 84 19.57 -5.78 8.04
N PRO A 85 20.16 -5.94 9.23
CA PRO A 85 20.59 -4.82 10.07
C PRO A 85 21.67 -3.95 9.43
#